data_AF-A0A959C751-F1
#
_entry.id   AF-A0A959C751-F1
#
_cell.length_a   1.000
_cell.length_b   1.000
_cell.length_c   1.000
_cell.angle_alpha   90.00
_cell.angle_beta   90.00
_cell.angle_gamma   90.00
#
_symmetry.space_group_name_H-M   'P 1'
#
loop_
_entity.id
_entity.type
_entity.pdbx_description
1 polymer ?
#
loop_
_entity_poly.entity_id
_entity_poly.type
_entity_poly.pdbx_seq_one_letter_code
_entity_poly.pdbx_strand_id
1 'polypeptide(L)'
;ALREGNLLPESRETLLREAFMRQRIREAQKEQYQKIAVVCGAWHTPALAVEQFSASADAALLKGLKKVKTEATWIPWSFDRLAAQSGYSAGVVAPAWYRVLWETTRTAEEPVSNPVARWLTQVAHLLREKDLTVSPAHVIEAVRLAEGLATLRRTTLPGIEELREAAVAVLCGGSEKPLELIDRQLVTGEVLGAVPATLPQPPLKADFEAQARSCRLAKNTQEKTLELDLRQEAQLKKSRLLHRLQLLGVPWGRVSEVGAGKQGGFHEHWQIKWLPDYEIRLIEAGTWGNTVEEAATHKASRRTRDSEDLPELTQVLGIALKADLPVLVPAILSKISAISALAKDTLMLADSVLPLAEVLRYGSARKMNLNTVEQLLDQIVPRVCLQLPAACTAVAEDVAGEIARKILSVNRALGILRAAAHEAAWQKTLGQISDVQGVSPLLAGLAARLLFDKGLRTATQTGDAMHYHLSHAQAPAEAAQWIEGFLYGSGLLLLHQQELWQTLDRWVREMPDEHFIELLPLLRRSFSRFPDPERQKMLDLVKSGGQPKSAAVSATDWDSARAEGVLALTKKIFG
;
A
#
# COMPACT_ATOMS: atom_id res chain seq x y z
N ALA A 1 28.38 31.16 12.12
CA ALA A 1 26.97 30.70 12.07
C ALA A 1 26.56 30.41 10.62
N LEU A 2 25.58 29.51 10.37
CA LEU A 2 25.11 29.09 9.02
C LEU A 2 24.75 30.25 8.05
N ARG A 3 24.54 31.45 8.57
CA ARG A 3 24.13 32.65 7.83
C ARG A 3 25.28 33.60 7.47
N GLU A 4 26.36 33.64 8.25
CA GLU A 4 27.46 34.62 8.07
C GLU A 4 28.33 34.32 6.82
N GLY A 5 28.15 33.16 6.18
CA GLY A 5 28.86 32.77 4.96
C GLY A 5 28.01 32.77 3.68
N ASN A 6 26.72 33.11 3.74
CA ASN A 6 25.83 33.13 2.58
C ASN A 6 25.63 34.57 2.06
N LEU A 7 26.07 34.83 0.84
CA LEU A 7 26.01 36.14 0.15
C LEU A 7 24.70 36.38 -0.62
N LEU A 8 23.74 35.45 -0.55
CA LEU A 8 22.47 35.60 -1.24
C LEU A 8 21.53 36.54 -0.48
N PRO A 9 20.83 37.47 -1.17
CA PRO A 9 19.84 38.32 -0.51
C PRO A 9 18.70 37.48 0.09
N GLU A 10 18.35 37.78 1.34
CA GLU A 10 17.28 37.09 2.08
C GLU A 10 15.90 37.32 1.47
N SER A 11 15.00 36.34 1.63
CA SER A 11 13.63 36.48 1.15
C SER A 11 12.86 37.56 1.93
N ARG A 12 11.88 38.20 1.28
CA ARG A 12 11.04 39.22 1.92
C ARG A 12 10.33 38.67 3.16
N GLU A 13 9.83 37.43 3.10
CA GLU A 13 9.16 36.75 4.20
C GLU A 13 10.08 36.56 5.40
N THR A 14 11.35 36.25 5.16
CA THR A 14 12.37 36.10 6.21
C THR A 14 12.66 37.43 6.88
N LEU A 15 12.84 38.51 6.11
CA LEU A 15 13.05 39.86 6.65
C LEU A 15 11.86 40.34 7.48
N LEU A 16 10.62 40.09 7.02
CA LEU A 16 9.40 40.39 7.77
C LEU A 16 9.32 39.60 9.08
N ARG A 17 9.62 38.30 9.04
CA ARG A 17 9.64 37.42 10.22
C ARG A 17 10.65 37.91 11.25
N GLU A 18 11.85 38.26 10.84
CA GLU A 18 12.92 38.71 11.73
C GLU A 18 12.65 40.09 12.32
N ALA A 19 12.10 41.01 11.53
CA ALA A 19 11.63 42.30 12.03
C ALA A 19 10.56 42.12 13.13
N PHE A 20 9.62 41.18 12.92
CA PHE A 20 8.62 40.84 13.93
C PHE A 20 9.24 40.22 15.19
N MET A 21 10.17 39.27 15.04
CA MET A 21 10.88 38.67 16.18
C MET A 21 11.62 39.72 17.02
N ARG A 22 12.36 40.62 16.39
CA ARG A 22 13.03 41.74 17.09
C ARG A 22 12.04 42.66 17.78
N GLN A 23 10.90 42.96 17.16
CA GLN A 23 9.86 43.78 17.79
C GLN A 23 9.31 43.15 19.07
N ARG A 24 9.08 41.82 19.08
CA ARG A 24 8.65 41.08 20.28
C ARG A 24 9.71 41.11 21.39
N ILE A 25 11.00 41.00 21.04
CA ILE A 25 12.08 41.14 22.03
C ILE A 25 12.10 42.55 22.61
N ARG A 26 12.00 43.60 21.79
CA ARG A 26 11.94 45.00 22.25
C ARG A 26 10.72 45.27 23.14
N GLU A 27 9.59 44.63 22.85
CA GLU A 27 8.39 44.71 23.69
C GLU A 27 8.59 44.04 25.04
N ALA A 28 9.14 42.83 25.08
CA ALA A 28 9.50 42.17 26.34
C ALA A 28 10.53 42.97 27.16
N GLN A 29 11.50 43.62 26.51
CA GLN A 29 12.43 44.54 27.18
C GLN A 29 11.71 45.77 27.76
N LYS A 30 10.74 46.34 27.03
CA LYS A 30 9.90 47.44 27.53
C LYS A 30 9.02 47.05 28.71
N GLU A 31 8.53 45.81 28.72
CA GLU A 31 7.81 45.20 29.85
C GLU A 31 8.73 44.84 31.04
N GLN A 32 10.02 45.20 30.96
CA GLN A 32 11.02 45.05 32.03
C GLN A 32 11.36 43.59 32.39
N TYR A 33 11.14 42.63 31.49
CA TYR A 33 11.67 41.28 31.69
C TYR A 33 13.20 41.28 31.68
N GLN A 34 13.81 40.84 32.78
CA GLN A 34 15.27 40.87 32.98
C GLN A 34 16.01 39.72 32.27
N LYS A 35 15.36 38.59 32.06
CA LYS A 35 15.92 37.40 31.40
C LYS A 35 14.98 36.96 30.29
N ILE A 36 15.39 37.18 29.04
CA ILE A 36 14.61 36.80 27.87
C ILE A 36 15.28 35.59 27.22
N ALA A 37 14.63 34.43 27.27
CA ALA A 37 15.05 33.27 26.52
C ALA A 37 14.33 33.25 25.16
N VAL A 38 15.08 33.11 24.07
CA VAL A 38 14.50 33.03 22.72
C VAL A 38 14.79 31.66 22.13
N VAL A 39 13.74 30.94 21.75
CA VAL A 39 13.83 29.66 21.04
C VAL A 39 13.53 29.91 19.57
N CYS A 40 14.56 29.81 18.72
CA CYS A 40 14.45 30.06 17.28
C CYS A 40 15.35 29.10 16.50
N GLY A 41 15.05 28.91 15.22
CA GLY A 41 15.95 28.17 14.33
C GLY A 41 17.31 28.87 14.19
N ALA A 42 18.39 28.10 14.15
CA ALA A 42 19.77 28.61 14.13
C ALA A 42 20.07 29.64 13.02
N TRP A 43 19.33 29.57 11.90
CA TRP A 43 19.41 30.55 10.81
C TRP A 43 19.05 31.97 11.26
N HIS A 44 18.06 32.11 12.14
CA HIS A 44 17.55 33.42 12.57
C HIS A 44 18.35 34.03 13.73
N THR A 45 19.17 33.25 14.43
CA THR A 45 19.90 33.68 15.63
C THR A 45 20.69 34.99 15.44
N PRO A 46 21.46 35.20 14.35
CA PRO A 46 22.18 36.47 14.14
C PRO A 46 21.25 37.69 14.01
N ALA A 47 20.06 37.51 13.42
CA ALA A 47 19.08 38.57 13.26
C ALA A 47 18.36 38.98 14.55
N LEU A 48 18.59 38.26 15.65
CA LEU A 48 18.03 38.56 16.96
C LEU A 48 18.94 39.42 17.84
N ALA A 49 20.13 39.81 17.36
CA ALA A 49 20.98 40.81 17.99
C ALA A 49 20.33 42.21 17.83
N VAL A 50 19.31 42.47 18.63
CA VAL A 50 18.37 43.59 18.48
C VAL A 50 19.07 44.95 18.39
N GLU A 51 20.23 45.11 19.04
CA GLU A 51 21.02 46.35 19.02
C GLU A 51 21.61 46.68 17.64
N GLN A 52 21.81 45.68 16.79
CA GLN A 52 22.39 45.84 15.45
C GLN A 52 21.37 46.32 14.41
N PHE A 53 20.08 46.37 14.76
CA PHE A 53 19.00 46.67 13.83
C PHE A 53 18.16 47.86 14.31
N SER A 54 17.82 48.75 13.37
CA SER A 54 16.98 49.92 13.66
C SER A 54 15.52 49.51 13.91
N ALA A 55 14.96 49.99 15.03
CA ALA A 55 13.54 49.81 15.35
C ALA A 55 12.60 50.49 14.34
N SER A 56 13.01 51.62 13.74
CA SER A 56 12.21 52.31 12.74
C SER A 56 12.17 51.55 11.40
N ALA A 57 13.26 50.90 11.03
CA ALA A 57 13.34 50.07 9.84
C ALA A 57 12.43 48.82 9.97
N ASP A 58 12.46 48.15 11.12
CA ASP A 58 11.57 47.02 11.41
C ASP A 58 10.09 47.44 11.37
N ALA A 59 9.76 48.59 11.98
CA ALA A 59 8.39 49.10 11.97
C ALA A 59 7.90 49.47 10.56
N ALA A 60 8.79 50.01 9.71
CA ALA A 60 8.47 50.31 8.31
C ALA A 60 8.18 49.04 7.49
N LEU A 61 8.95 47.98 7.70
CA LEU A 61 8.76 46.68 7.04
C LEU A 61 7.41 46.04 7.39
N LEU A 62 6.98 46.16 8.64
CA LEU A 62 5.74 45.56 9.13
C LEU A 62 4.49 46.41 8.87
N LYS A 63 4.66 47.66 8.42
CA LYS A 63 3.58 48.61 8.21
C LYS A 63 2.70 48.18 7.02
N GLY A 64 1.38 48.31 7.18
CA GLY A 64 0.41 48.05 6.11
C GLY A 64 0.11 46.57 5.85
N LEU A 65 0.67 45.64 6.63
CA LEU A 65 0.35 44.23 6.52
C LEU A 65 -1.08 43.94 7.02
N LYS A 66 -1.85 43.19 6.23
CA LYS A 66 -3.20 42.73 6.61
C LYS A 66 -3.10 41.80 7.81
N LYS A 67 -3.73 42.17 8.93
CA LYS A 67 -3.84 41.30 10.09
C LYS A 67 -4.91 40.24 9.84
N VAL A 68 -4.58 38.99 10.16
CA VAL A 68 -5.50 37.85 10.09
C VAL A 68 -5.59 37.25 11.48
N LYS A 69 -6.81 36.92 11.92
CA LYS A 69 -6.99 36.20 13.19
C LYS A 69 -6.36 34.82 13.02
N THR A 70 -5.37 34.52 13.85
CA THR A 70 -4.66 33.24 13.85
C THR A 70 -4.94 32.52 15.16
N GLU A 71 -4.99 31.20 15.08
CA GLU A 71 -5.07 30.32 16.23
C GLU A 71 -3.89 29.35 16.13
N ALA A 72 -3.20 29.15 17.25
CA ALA A 72 -2.02 28.29 17.32
C ALA A 72 -2.33 27.08 18.19
N THR A 73 -1.84 25.92 17.77
CA THR A 73 -1.99 24.67 18.51
C THR A 73 -0.69 23.90 18.50
N TRP A 74 -0.53 23.03 19.49
CA TRP A 74 0.64 22.19 19.64
C TRP A 74 0.40 20.84 18.96
N ILE A 75 1.39 20.38 18.22
CA ILE A 75 1.38 19.07 17.58
C ILE A 75 2.17 18.11 18.46
N PRO A 76 1.58 17.00 18.95
CA PRO A 76 2.35 15.99 19.64
C PRO A 76 3.38 15.39 18.68
N TRP A 77 4.64 15.35 19.12
CA TRP A 77 5.71 14.71 18.37
C TRP A 77 6.01 13.34 18.95
N SER A 78 6.24 12.36 18.06
CA SER A 78 6.78 11.06 18.46
C SER A 78 8.30 11.11 18.51
N PHE A 79 8.89 10.23 19.30
CA PHE A 79 10.34 10.05 19.32
C PHE A 79 10.89 9.62 17.96
N ASP A 80 10.18 8.76 17.25
CA ASP A 80 10.53 8.34 15.89
C ASP A 80 10.75 9.54 14.96
N ARG A 81 9.81 10.51 14.91
CA ARG A 81 9.98 11.72 14.08
C ARG A 81 10.99 12.73 14.62
N LEU A 82 11.22 12.71 15.93
CA LEU A 82 12.26 13.53 16.55
C LEU A 82 13.65 12.97 16.26
N ALA A 83 13.76 11.70 15.85
CA ALA A 83 15.03 11.07 15.51
C ALA A 83 15.54 11.54 14.15
N ALA A 84 16.85 11.81 14.05
CA ALA A 84 17.48 12.17 12.77
C ALA A 84 17.31 11.07 11.71
N GLN A 85 17.24 9.80 12.14
CA GLN A 85 17.09 8.63 11.28
C GLN A 85 15.76 8.60 10.51
N SER A 86 14.73 9.34 10.97
CA SER A 86 13.46 9.46 10.24
C SER A 86 13.53 10.44 9.05
N GLY A 87 14.71 10.97 8.73
CA GLY A 87 14.90 11.96 7.68
C GLY A 87 14.67 13.41 8.12
N TYR A 88 14.44 13.66 9.41
CA TYR A 88 14.38 15.02 9.94
C TYR A 88 15.80 15.56 10.15
N SER A 89 16.24 16.49 9.29
CA SER A 89 17.61 17.00 9.26
C SER A 89 18.07 17.71 10.54
N ALA A 90 17.12 18.20 11.35
CA ALA A 90 17.39 18.77 12.68
C ALA A 90 17.00 17.81 13.82
N GLY A 91 16.81 16.53 13.51
CA GLY A 91 16.47 15.51 14.49
C GLY A 91 17.61 15.19 15.43
N VAL A 92 17.27 14.61 16.57
CA VAL A 92 18.23 14.19 17.58
C VAL A 92 18.63 12.73 17.32
N VAL A 93 19.82 12.34 17.77
CA VAL A 93 20.33 10.98 17.51
C VAL A 93 19.58 9.90 18.32
N ALA A 94 19.30 10.18 19.61
CA ALA A 94 18.80 9.18 20.55
C ALA A 94 17.71 9.76 21.47
N PRO A 95 16.48 10.00 20.95
CA PRO A 95 15.39 10.63 21.70
C PRO A 95 15.09 9.97 23.05
N ALA A 96 15.00 8.64 23.11
CA ALA A 96 14.68 7.92 24.32
C ALA A 96 15.82 7.98 25.35
N TRP A 97 17.08 7.90 24.91
CA TRP A 97 18.24 8.10 25.79
C TRP A 97 18.26 9.50 26.39
N TYR A 98 18.02 10.54 25.58
CA TYR A 98 17.97 11.91 26.06
C TYR A 98 16.83 12.16 27.05
N ARG A 99 15.70 11.45 26.92
CA ARG A 99 14.65 11.45 27.95
C ARG A 99 15.14 10.85 29.26
N VAL A 100 15.86 9.71 29.23
CA VAL A 100 16.42 9.09 30.43
C VAL A 100 17.39 10.04 31.14
N LEU A 101 18.27 10.70 30.38
CA LEU A 101 19.17 11.73 30.92
C LEU A 101 18.38 12.89 31.55
N TRP A 102 17.39 13.44 30.84
CA TRP A 102 16.56 14.54 31.33
C TRP A 102 15.80 14.18 32.61
N GLU A 103 15.07 13.06 32.62
CA GLU A 103 14.32 12.60 33.78
C GLU A 103 15.21 12.38 35.00
N THR A 104 16.40 11.82 34.78
CA THR A 104 17.38 11.54 35.84
C THR A 104 18.01 12.82 36.41
N THR A 105 18.21 13.84 35.58
CA THR A 105 18.75 15.15 36.03
C THR A 105 17.70 16.06 36.68
N ARG A 106 16.40 15.90 36.35
CA ARG A 106 15.31 16.75 36.84
C ARG A 106 14.94 16.46 38.30
N THR A 107 15.19 15.24 38.78
CA THR A 107 14.84 14.79 40.14
C THR A 107 15.98 15.00 41.15
N ALA A 108 16.78 16.06 40.98
CA ALA A 108 17.97 16.37 41.78
C ALA A 108 17.73 16.62 43.29
N GLU A 109 16.50 16.47 43.78
CA GLU A 109 16.22 16.41 45.22
C GLU A 109 16.53 15.02 45.83
N GLU A 110 16.78 13.98 45.02
CA GLU A 110 17.32 12.68 45.48
C GLU A 110 18.59 12.25 44.69
N PRO A 111 19.72 11.90 45.35
CA PRO A 111 21.02 11.70 44.70
C PRO A 111 21.34 10.26 44.21
N VAL A 112 20.38 9.47 43.69
CA VAL A 112 20.62 8.00 43.54
C VAL A 112 20.58 7.40 42.13
N SER A 113 20.04 8.03 41.08
CA SER A 113 19.96 7.32 39.78
C SER A 113 21.13 7.67 38.85
N ASN A 114 22.12 6.79 38.71
CA ASN A 114 23.09 6.86 37.60
C ASN A 114 22.34 6.58 36.27
N PRO A 115 22.30 7.53 35.29
CA PRO A 115 21.54 7.36 34.05
C PRO A 115 22.06 6.21 33.18
N VAL A 116 23.38 5.95 33.21
CA VAL A 116 24.03 4.84 32.49
C VAL A 116 23.54 3.50 33.04
N ALA A 117 23.59 3.35 34.36
CA ALA A 117 23.11 2.15 35.04
C ALA A 117 21.60 1.92 34.80
N ARG A 118 20.80 2.99 34.82
CA ARG A 118 19.35 2.92 34.55
C ARG A 118 19.06 2.43 33.14
N TRP A 119 19.73 2.99 32.13
CA TRP A 119 19.52 2.59 30.74
C TRP A 119 19.99 1.16 30.48
N LEU A 120 21.18 0.77 30.96
CA LEU A 120 21.67 -0.62 30.80
C LEU A 120 20.83 -1.64 31.56
N THR A 121 20.21 -1.25 32.67
CA THR A 121 19.21 -2.08 33.36
C THR A 121 17.95 -2.26 32.51
N GLN A 122 17.46 -1.20 31.84
CA GLN A 122 16.34 -1.30 30.89
C GLN A 122 16.67 -2.21 29.71
N VAL A 123 17.90 -2.15 29.18
CA VAL A 123 18.38 -3.08 28.14
C VAL A 123 18.35 -4.52 28.64
N ALA A 124 18.86 -4.78 29.85
CA ALA A 124 18.83 -6.12 30.42
C ALA A 124 17.40 -6.66 30.61
N HIS A 125 16.44 -5.82 31.00
CA HIS A 125 15.03 -6.20 31.06
C HIS A 125 14.46 -6.52 29.68
N LEU A 126 14.69 -5.66 28.69
CA LEU A 126 14.23 -5.87 27.31
C LEU A 126 14.77 -7.18 26.72
N LEU A 127 16.05 -7.49 26.96
CA LEU A 127 16.66 -8.73 26.48
C LEU A 127 16.05 -9.95 27.18
N ARG A 128 15.82 -9.89 28.49
CA ARG A 128 15.14 -10.98 29.23
C ARG A 128 13.70 -11.22 28.75
N GLU A 129 12.96 -10.17 28.40
CA GLU A 129 11.61 -10.28 27.81
C GLU A 129 11.60 -10.97 26.43
N LYS A 130 12.77 -11.08 25.78
CA LYS A 130 12.99 -11.82 24.53
C LYS A 130 13.75 -13.12 24.74
N ASP A 131 13.70 -13.66 25.96
CA ASP A 131 14.34 -14.92 26.34
C ASP A 131 15.88 -14.92 26.20
N LEU A 132 16.52 -13.74 26.21
CA LEU A 132 17.98 -13.61 26.24
C LEU A 132 18.49 -13.48 27.68
N THR A 133 19.43 -14.35 28.06
CA THR A 133 19.94 -14.45 29.44
C THR A 133 20.93 -13.33 29.76
N VAL A 134 20.50 -12.37 30.56
CA VAL A 134 21.35 -11.27 31.06
C VAL A 134 21.34 -11.27 32.59
N SER A 135 22.51 -11.32 33.23
CA SER A 135 22.65 -11.27 34.70
C SER A 135 22.91 -9.83 35.19
N PRO A 136 22.65 -9.51 36.47
CA PRO A 136 23.09 -8.24 37.06
C PRO A 136 24.60 -8.00 36.95
N ALA A 137 25.42 -9.07 36.97
CA ALA A 137 26.86 -8.95 36.77
C ALA A 137 27.21 -8.42 35.38
N HIS A 138 26.47 -8.84 34.33
CA HIS A 138 26.63 -8.28 32.99
C HIS A 138 26.30 -6.78 32.94
N VAL A 139 25.29 -6.33 33.69
CA VAL A 139 24.95 -4.90 33.77
C VAL A 139 26.07 -4.10 34.42
N ILE A 140 26.64 -4.60 35.53
CA ILE A 140 27.77 -3.94 36.22
C ILE A 140 28.98 -3.82 35.28
N GLU A 141 29.33 -4.87 34.56
CA GLU A 141 30.44 -4.83 33.61
C GLU A 141 30.15 -3.95 32.39
N ALA A 142 28.91 -3.92 31.90
CA ALA A 142 28.52 -3.01 30.83
C ALA A 142 28.63 -1.54 31.26
N VAL A 143 28.27 -1.21 32.50
CA VAL A 143 28.44 0.15 33.07
C VAL A 143 29.92 0.52 33.11
N ARG A 144 30.77 -0.37 33.67
CA ARG A 144 32.23 -0.16 33.74
C ARG A 144 32.84 0.03 32.36
N LEU A 145 32.43 -0.77 31.38
CA LEU A 145 32.91 -0.66 30.01
C LEU A 145 32.48 0.67 29.37
N ALA A 146 31.22 1.08 29.52
CA ALA A 146 30.73 2.34 28.99
C ALA A 146 31.49 3.55 29.59
N GLU A 147 31.75 3.54 30.90
CA GLU A 147 32.54 4.57 31.59
C GLU A 147 34.01 4.57 31.15
N GLY A 148 34.59 3.38 30.93
CA GLY A 148 35.92 3.23 30.36
C GLY A 148 36.04 3.81 28.94
N LEU A 149 35.06 3.52 28.08
CA LEU A 149 34.97 4.07 26.73
C LEU A 149 34.83 5.59 26.74
N ALA A 150 33.98 6.13 27.61
CA ALA A 150 33.82 7.58 27.79
C ALA A 150 35.15 8.25 28.21
N THR A 151 35.88 7.61 29.13
CA THR A 151 37.21 8.09 29.58
C THR A 151 38.22 8.11 28.43
N LEU A 152 38.27 7.04 27.62
CA LEU A 152 39.14 6.98 26.44
C LEU A 152 38.80 8.06 25.40
N ARG A 153 37.50 8.37 25.26
CA ARG A 153 36.98 9.39 24.34
C ARG A 153 36.97 10.80 24.93
N ARG A 154 37.43 10.96 26.17
CA ARG A 154 37.51 12.23 26.92
C ARG A 154 36.14 12.92 27.06
N THR A 155 35.08 12.14 27.24
CA THR A 155 33.75 12.65 27.57
C THR A 155 33.48 12.53 29.07
N THR A 156 32.66 13.44 29.62
CA THR A 156 32.35 13.46 31.07
C THR A 156 31.34 12.39 31.48
N LEU A 157 30.50 11.95 30.53
CA LEU A 157 29.52 10.88 30.71
C LEU A 157 29.48 10.02 29.43
N PRO A 158 29.21 8.71 29.55
CA PRO A 158 28.92 7.86 28.39
C PRO A 158 27.76 8.42 27.57
N GLY A 159 27.99 8.59 26.27
CA GLY A 159 26.96 8.88 25.29
C GLY A 159 26.31 7.60 24.76
N ILE A 160 25.43 7.76 23.78
CA ILE A 160 24.69 6.62 23.24
C ILE A 160 25.59 5.60 22.52
N GLU A 161 26.69 6.05 21.91
CA GLU A 161 27.62 5.16 21.21
C GLU A 161 28.40 4.29 22.20
N GLU A 162 28.88 4.85 23.31
CA GLU A 162 29.54 4.07 24.37
C GLU A 162 28.59 3.04 24.99
N LEU A 163 27.31 3.41 25.15
CA LEU A 163 26.28 2.51 25.66
C LEU A 163 25.95 1.37 24.69
N ARG A 164 25.88 1.65 23.39
CA ARG A 164 25.69 0.63 22.35
C ARG A 164 26.84 -0.35 22.31
N GLU A 165 28.07 0.15 22.29
CA GLU A 165 29.28 -0.69 22.29
C GLU A 165 29.35 -1.57 23.54
N ALA A 166 29.07 -1.00 24.71
CA ALA A 166 29.04 -1.77 25.95
C ALA A 166 27.91 -2.83 25.96
N ALA A 167 26.72 -2.50 25.44
CA ALA A 167 25.62 -3.43 25.31
C ALA A 167 25.96 -4.59 24.36
N VAL A 168 26.55 -4.31 23.19
CA VAL A 168 26.97 -5.35 22.25
C VAL A 168 28.02 -6.26 22.86
N ALA A 169 29.07 -5.68 23.47
CA ALA A 169 30.20 -6.44 24.01
C ALA A 169 29.80 -7.32 25.21
N VAL A 170 28.96 -6.82 26.12
CA VAL A 170 28.70 -7.47 27.42
C VAL A 170 27.32 -8.10 27.50
N LEU A 171 26.27 -7.46 26.95
CA LEU A 171 24.89 -7.92 27.09
C LEU A 171 24.44 -8.81 25.92
N CYS A 172 24.96 -8.57 24.71
CA CYS A 172 24.58 -9.28 23.48
C CYS A 172 25.60 -10.34 23.03
N GLY A 173 26.65 -10.59 23.82
CA GLY A 173 27.69 -11.58 23.51
C GLY A 173 28.45 -11.29 22.21
N GLY A 174 28.64 -10.02 21.86
CA GLY A 174 29.34 -9.58 20.65
C GLY A 174 28.49 -9.58 19.37
N SER A 175 27.21 -9.98 19.44
CA SER A 175 26.30 -9.94 18.29
C SER A 175 25.59 -8.60 18.18
N GLU A 176 25.60 -8.00 16.99
CA GLU A 176 24.85 -6.76 16.70
C GLU A 176 23.35 -7.00 16.46
N LYS A 177 22.90 -8.24 16.21
CA LYS A 177 21.47 -8.51 15.93
C LYS A 177 20.49 -7.99 17.00
N PRO A 178 20.73 -8.16 18.31
CA PRO A 178 19.85 -7.60 19.34
C PRO A 178 19.90 -6.07 19.42
N LEU A 179 20.91 -5.43 18.83
CA LEU A 179 21.05 -3.98 18.83
C LEU A 179 19.91 -3.31 18.05
N GLU A 180 19.40 -3.92 16.98
CA GLU A 180 18.25 -3.38 16.24
C GLU A 180 17.00 -3.22 17.14
N LEU A 181 16.77 -4.19 18.03
CA LEU A 181 15.69 -4.15 18.99
C LEU A 181 15.92 -3.07 20.06
N ILE A 182 17.15 -3.00 20.60
CA ILE A 182 17.56 -1.99 21.58
C ILE A 182 17.43 -0.59 20.98
N ASP A 183 17.88 -0.40 19.74
CA ASP A 183 17.82 0.86 19.02
C ASP A 183 16.38 1.32 18.85
N ARG A 184 15.52 0.43 18.35
CA ARG A 184 14.12 0.76 18.15
C ARG A 184 13.41 1.14 19.46
N GLN A 185 13.60 0.37 20.53
CA GLN A 185 12.81 0.54 21.75
C GLN A 185 13.41 1.51 22.78
N LEU A 186 14.74 1.56 22.91
CA LEU A 186 15.43 2.26 24.01
C LEU A 186 16.35 3.39 23.53
N VAL A 187 16.70 3.45 22.25
CA VAL A 187 17.46 4.59 21.68
C VAL A 187 16.52 5.58 21.01
N THR A 188 15.69 5.12 20.08
CA THR A 188 14.61 5.90 19.47
C THR A 188 13.41 5.93 20.39
N GLY A 189 12.81 4.78 20.66
CA GLY A 189 11.61 4.63 21.49
C GLY A 189 10.31 4.96 20.76
N GLU A 190 9.20 4.41 21.26
CA GLU A 190 7.88 4.51 20.61
C GLU A 190 6.94 5.51 21.32
N VAL A 191 7.50 6.47 22.06
CA VAL A 191 6.72 7.44 22.85
C VAL A 191 6.12 8.51 21.94
N LEU A 192 4.80 8.74 22.07
CA LEU A 192 4.10 9.89 21.50
C LEU A 192 3.96 10.97 22.58
N GLY A 193 4.34 12.21 22.25
CA GLY A 193 4.09 13.36 23.12
C GLY A 193 2.61 13.58 23.40
N ALA A 194 2.31 14.22 24.53
CA ALA A 194 0.94 14.59 24.90
C ALA A 194 0.78 16.11 24.81
N VAL A 195 -0.40 16.55 24.38
CA VAL A 195 -0.81 17.97 24.37
C VAL A 195 -2.05 18.14 25.25
N PRO A 196 -2.15 19.21 26.05
CA PRO A 196 -3.34 19.47 26.86
C PRO A 196 -4.63 19.50 26.04
N ALA A 197 -5.70 18.92 26.58
CA ALA A 197 -7.01 18.87 25.90
C ALA A 197 -7.68 20.25 25.77
N THR A 198 -7.21 21.26 26.50
CA THR A 198 -7.69 22.64 26.47
C THR A 198 -7.19 23.44 25.27
N LEU A 199 -6.21 22.92 24.53
CA LEU A 199 -5.68 23.59 23.34
C LEU A 199 -6.66 23.47 22.18
N PRO A 200 -6.78 24.53 21.35
CA PRO A 200 -7.62 24.47 20.17
C PRO A 200 -7.11 23.39 19.21
N GLN A 201 -8.01 22.63 18.61
CA GLN A 201 -7.65 21.58 17.67
C GLN A 201 -7.68 22.11 16.23
N PRO A 202 -6.78 21.65 15.34
CA PRO A 202 -6.88 21.96 13.92
C PRO A 202 -8.27 21.57 13.38
N PRO A 203 -8.91 22.39 12.52
CA PRO A 203 -10.26 22.12 12.02
C PRO A 203 -10.43 20.71 11.42
N LEU A 204 -9.48 20.29 10.59
CA LEU A 204 -9.48 18.95 9.99
C LEU A 204 -9.44 17.82 11.04
N LYS A 205 -8.68 18.02 12.12
CA LYS A 205 -8.60 17.05 13.22
C LYS A 205 -9.93 16.96 13.95
N ALA A 206 -10.55 18.12 14.24
CA ALA A 206 -11.85 18.16 14.90
C ALA A 206 -12.94 17.47 14.03
N ASP A 207 -12.95 17.71 12.72
CA ASP A 207 -13.86 17.05 11.78
C ASP A 207 -13.60 15.53 11.71
N PHE A 208 -12.33 15.11 11.63
CA PHE A 208 -11.98 13.68 11.70
C PHE A 208 -12.48 13.01 12.97
N GLU A 209 -12.29 13.62 14.15
CA GLU A 209 -12.79 13.09 15.43
C GLU A 209 -14.30 12.96 15.45
N ALA A 210 -15.02 13.96 14.92
CA ALA A 210 -16.48 13.92 14.81
C ALA A 210 -16.94 12.76 13.90
N GLN A 211 -16.29 12.59 12.75
CA GLN A 211 -16.60 11.49 11.81
C GLN A 211 -16.25 10.12 12.39
N ALA A 212 -15.10 9.98 13.06
CA ALA A 212 -14.70 8.73 13.71
C ALA A 212 -15.68 8.30 14.82
N ARG A 213 -16.16 9.26 15.63
CA ARG A 213 -17.20 9.02 16.66
C ARG A 213 -18.54 8.64 16.03
N SER A 214 -18.98 9.38 15.02
CA SER A 214 -20.22 9.09 14.27
C SER A 214 -20.18 7.68 13.64
N CYS A 215 -19.02 7.30 13.10
CA CYS A 215 -18.78 5.98 12.54
C CYS A 215 -18.55 4.88 13.60
N ARG A 216 -18.47 5.21 14.90
CA ARG A 216 -18.12 4.27 15.99
C ARG A 216 -16.82 3.50 15.74
N LEU A 217 -15.81 4.17 15.16
CA LEU A 217 -14.49 3.58 14.92
C LEU A 217 -13.54 3.93 16.08
N ALA A 218 -13.11 2.91 16.82
CA ALA A 218 -12.16 3.07 17.91
C ALA A 218 -10.71 3.01 17.39
N LYS A 219 -9.87 3.94 17.87
CA LYS A 219 -8.44 4.05 17.56
C LYS A 219 -7.61 2.98 18.28
N ASN A 220 -7.86 1.71 17.97
CA ASN A 220 -7.13 0.59 18.57
C ASN A 220 -5.76 0.44 17.92
N THR A 221 -4.73 0.26 18.74
CA THR A 221 -3.36 -0.03 18.28
C THR A 221 -3.16 -1.49 17.87
N GLN A 222 -4.07 -2.37 18.28
CA GLN A 222 -4.16 -3.75 17.80
C GLN A 222 -4.91 -3.83 16.47
N GLU A 223 -4.46 -4.72 15.60
CA GLU A 223 -5.10 -4.98 14.32
C GLU A 223 -6.47 -5.63 14.50
N LYS A 224 -7.47 -5.14 13.78
CA LYS A 224 -8.85 -5.67 13.79
C LYS A 224 -9.39 -5.79 12.37
N THR A 225 -10.13 -6.87 12.14
CA THR A 225 -10.88 -7.07 10.89
C THR A 225 -12.27 -6.46 10.99
N LEU A 226 -12.67 -5.74 9.96
CA LEU A 226 -13.96 -5.07 9.83
C LEU A 226 -14.62 -5.51 8.52
N GLU A 227 -15.79 -6.15 8.62
CA GLU A 227 -16.63 -6.50 7.47
C GLU A 227 -17.71 -5.42 7.31
N LEU A 228 -17.81 -4.85 6.10
CA LEU A 228 -18.72 -3.75 5.78
C LEU A 228 -19.68 -4.15 4.65
N ASP A 229 -20.98 -4.21 4.93
CA ASP A 229 -22.08 -4.26 3.97
C ASP A 229 -22.48 -2.84 3.54
N LEU A 230 -22.09 -2.47 2.32
CA LEU A 230 -22.28 -1.16 1.71
C LEU A 230 -23.75 -0.78 1.48
N ARG A 231 -24.70 -1.71 1.62
CA ARG A 231 -26.14 -1.41 1.56
C ARG A 231 -26.65 -0.75 2.84
N GLN A 232 -25.92 -0.92 3.94
CA GLN A 232 -26.25 -0.28 5.21
C GLN A 232 -25.58 1.09 5.31
N GLU A 233 -26.37 2.15 5.48
CA GLU A 233 -25.86 3.53 5.47
C GLU A 233 -24.75 3.77 6.51
N ALA A 234 -24.87 3.18 7.71
CA ALA A 234 -23.85 3.29 8.75
C ALA A 234 -22.51 2.65 8.35
N GLN A 235 -22.54 1.55 7.61
CA GLN A 235 -21.35 0.84 7.16
C GLN A 235 -20.75 1.51 5.91
N LEU A 236 -21.59 2.05 5.03
CA LEU A 236 -21.18 2.90 3.92
C LEU A 236 -20.43 4.16 4.40
N LYS A 237 -20.90 4.81 5.48
CA LYS A 237 -20.19 5.94 6.11
C LYS A 237 -18.78 5.55 6.58
N LYS A 238 -18.60 4.37 7.18
CA LYS A 238 -17.28 3.85 7.58
C LYS A 238 -16.36 3.66 6.36
N SER A 239 -16.86 3.00 5.31
CA SER A 239 -16.12 2.77 4.06
C SER A 239 -15.66 4.10 3.43
N ARG A 240 -16.57 5.08 3.32
CA ARG A 240 -16.25 6.42 2.79
C ARG A 240 -15.13 7.11 3.58
N LEU A 241 -15.22 7.11 4.92
CA LEU A 241 -14.20 7.69 5.78
C LEU A 241 -12.83 7.02 5.56
N LEU A 242 -12.77 5.68 5.56
CA LEU A 242 -11.52 4.95 5.37
C LEU A 242 -10.88 5.23 4.00
N HIS A 243 -11.67 5.30 2.93
CA HIS A 243 -11.16 5.66 1.60
C HIS A 243 -10.70 7.12 1.51
N ARG A 244 -11.40 8.07 2.13
CA ARG A 244 -10.95 9.47 2.20
C ARG A 244 -9.61 9.58 2.93
N LEU A 245 -9.43 8.84 4.03
CA LEU A 245 -8.16 8.79 4.77
C LEU A 245 -7.02 8.16 3.95
N GLN A 246 -7.30 7.13 3.15
CA GLN A 246 -6.32 6.59 2.20
C GLN A 246 -5.85 7.65 1.19
N LEU A 247 -6.75 8.45 0.62
CA LEU A 247 -6.38 9.57 -0.26
C LEU A 247 -5.49 10.60 0.48
N LEU A 248 -5.83 10.90 1.73
CA LEU A 248 -5.03 11.77 2.59
C LEU A 248 -3.67 11.19 2.99
N GLY A 249 -3.40 9.91 2.68
CA GLY A 249 -2.16 9.25 3.06
C GLY A 249 -2.13 8.84 4.53
N VAL A 250 -3.31 8.68 5.15
CA VAL A 250 -3.51 8.18 6.51
C VAL A 250 -4.05 6.74 6.41
N PRO A 251 -3.18 5.71 6.35
CA PRO A 251 -3.60 4.34 6.07
C PRO A 251 -4.18 3.64 7.30
N TRP A 252 -5.22 4.20 7.92
CA TRP A 252 -5.89 3.59 9.08
C TRP A 252 -6.48 2.21 8.76
N GLY A 253 -6.87 1.98 7.50
CA GLY A 253 -7.34 0.69 7.02
C GLY A 253 -6.69 0.28 5.70
N ARG A 254 -6.51 -1.04 5.54
CA ARG A 254 -6.18 -1.70 4.27
C ARG A 254 -7.33 -2.62 3.87
N VAL A 255 -7.69 -2.58 2.59
CA VAL A 255 -8.69 -3.49 2.03
C VAL A 255 -8.04 -4.87 1.90
N SER A 256 -8.66 -5.89 2.49
CA SER A 256 -8.26 -7.28 2.36
C SER A 256 -9.08 -7.93 1.25
N GLU A 257 -8.42 -8.51 0.25
CA GLU A 257 -9.09 -9.38 -0.72
C GLU A 257 -9.36 -10.73 -0.07
N VAL A 258 -10.59 -10.97 0.37
CA VAL A 258 -11.00 -12.30 0.82
C VAL A 258 -11.20 -13.19 -0.42
N GLY A 259 -10.57 -14.37 -0.41
CA GLY A 259 -10.54 -15.30 -1.54
C GLY A 259 -11.92 -15.59 -2.14
N ALA A 260 -11.95 -15.59 -3.47
CA ALA A 260 -12.90 -16.04 -4.51
C ALA A 260 -14.38 -16.43 -4.23
N GLY A 261 -14.86 -16.58 -2.99
CA GLY A 261 -16.19 -17.12 -2.69
C GLY A 261 -17.27 -16.11 -2.28
N LYS A 262 -16.91 -14.86 -1.94
CA LYS A 262 -17.87 -13.83 -1.45
C LYS A 262 -17.67 -12.45 -2.09
N GLN A 263 -17.28 -12.39 -3.37
CA GLN A 263 -17.18 -11.12 -4.11
C GLN A 263 -18.55 -10.62 -4.62
N GLY A 264 -19.46 -10.34 -3.69
CA GLY A 264 -20.56 -9.42 -3.97
C GLY A 264 -20.03 -8.00 -3.83
N GLY A 265 -20.26 -7.12 -4.81
CA GLY A 265 -19.85 -5.70 -4.81
C GLY A 265 -20.35 -4.82 -3.66
N PHE A 266 -21.08 -5.44 -2.74
CA PHE A 266 -21.70 -4.82 -1.58
C PHE A 266 -20.95 -5.12 -0.28
N HIS A 267 -19.89 -5.95 -0.29
CA HIS A 267 -19.12 -6.26 0.91
C HIS A 267 -17.65 -5.84 0.77
N GLU A 268 -17.13 -5.13 1.76
CA GLU A 268 -15.71 -4.79 1.88
C GLU A 268 -15.15 -5.38 3.18
N HIS A 269 -13.94 -5.95 3.10
CA HIS A 269 -13.22 -6.46 4.27
C HIS A 269 -12.01 -5.57 4.50
N TRP A 270 -11.88 -5.05 5.71
CA TRP A 270 -10.85 -4.10 6.08
C TRP A 270 -10.03 -4.63 7.25
N GLN A 271 -8.72 -4.50 7.16
CA GLN A 271 -7.82 -4.63 8.31
C GLN A 271 -7.50 -3.21 8.79
N ILE A 272 -7.89 -2.88 10.02
CA ILE A 272 -7.67 -1.56 10.62
C ILE A 272 -6.71 -1.65 11.80
N LYS A 273 -5.78 -0.71 11.86
CA LYS A 273 -4.83 -0.55 12.97
C LYS A 273 -4.49 0.92 13.10
N TRP A 274 -4.71 1.51 14.27
CA TRP A 274 -4.33 2.91 14.51
C TRP A 274 -2.86 3.01 14.90
N LEU A 275 -2.13 3.90 14.23
CA LEU A 275 -0.74 4.23 14.57
C LEU A 275 -0.65 5.68 15.07
N PRO A 276 0.18 5.97 16.09
CA PRO A 276 0.44 7.32 16.56
C PRO A 276 0.78 8.34 15.45
N ASP A 277 1.51 7.92 14.42
CA ASP A 277 1.90 8.75 13.27
C ASP A 277 0.70 9.33 12.49
N TYR A 278 -0.47 8.68 12.55
CA TYR A 278 -1.68 9.15 11.86
C TYR A 278 -2.22 10.46 12.42
N GLU A 279 -2.01 10.73 13.71
CA GLU A 279 -2.34 12.04 14.31
C GLU A 279 -1.59 13.17 13.61
N ILE A 280 -0.34 12.92 13.21
CA ILE A 280 0.52 13.93 12.59
C ILE A 280 0.19 14.06 11.11
N ARG A 281 0.01 12.94 10.40
CA ARG A 281 -0.43 12.95 8.99
C ARG A 281 -1.76 13.66 8.79
N LEU A 282 -2.68 13.55 9.74
CA LEU A 282 -3.94 14.30 9.73
C LEU A 282 -3.70 15.82 9.85
N ILE A 283 -2.70 16.24 10.61
CA ILE A 283 -2.39 17.67 10.76
C ILE A 283 -1.71 18.20 9.50
N GLU A 284 -0.78 17.45 8.91
CA GLU A 284 -0.18 17.77 7.60
C GLU A 284 -1.24 17.85 6.50
N ALA A 285 -2.22 16.93 6.53
CA ALA A 285 -3.35 16.95 5.63
C ALA A 285 -4.22 18.21 5.77
N GLY A 286 -4.14 18.93 6.89
CA GLY A 286 -4.87 20.18 7.12
C GLY A 286 -4.49 21.28 6.14
N THR A 287 -3.33 21.18 5.48
CA THR A 287 -2.94 22.08 4.38
C THR A 287 -3.86 21.99 3.17
N TRP A 288 -4.60 20.88 3.02
CA TRP A 288 -5.51 20.65 1.90
C TRP A 288 -6.94 21.07 2.18
N GLY A 289 -7.34 21.31 3.43
CA GLY A 289 -8.73 21.66 3.74
C GLY A 289 -9.06 21.53 5.22
N ASN A 290 -10.24 22.05 5.59
CA ASN A 290 -10.71 22.07 6.98
C ASN A 290 -11.56 20.85 7.34
N THR A 291 -11.98 20.06 6.36
CA THR A 291 -12.73 18.80 6.55
C THR A 291 -12.05 17.66 5.81
N VAL A 292 -12.29 16.41 6.26
CA VAL A 292 -11.72 15.20 5.65
C VAL A 292 -12.16 15.07 4.19
N GLU A 293 -13.38 15.48 3.87
CA GLU A 293 -13.89 15.50 2.50
C GLU A 293 -13.18 16.52 1.61
N GLU A 294 -13.08 17.77 2.07
CA GLU A 294 -12.42 18.85 1.34
C GLU A 294 -10.93 18.55 1.14
N ALA A 295 -10.25 18.13 2.21
CA ALA A 295 -8.83 17.81 2.17
C ALA A 295 -8.54 16.63 1.22
N ALA A 296 -9.35 15.57 1.27
CA ALA A 296 -9.22 14.44 0.34
C ALA A 296 -9.48 14.88 -1.11
N THR A 297 -10.47 15.75 -1.32
CA THR A 297 -10.81 16.32 -2.63
C THR A 297 -9.65 17.13 -3.20
N HIS A 298 -9.13 18.12 -2.48
CA HIS A 298 -8.05 18.97 -2.98
C HIS A 298 -6.75 18.19 -3.22
N LYS A 299 -6.42 17.24 -2.33
CA LYS A 299 -5.23 16.40 -2.50
C LYS A 299 -5.35 15.50 -3.73
N ALA A 300 -6.50 14.84 -3.92
CA ALA A 300 -6.75 14.02 -5.10
C ALA A 300 -6.84 14.84 -6.40
N SER A 301 -7.41 16.05 -6.36
CA SER A 301 -7.39 17.01 -7.47
C SER A 301 -5.97 17.38 -7.89
N ARG A 302 -5.07 17.65 -6.93
CA ARG A 302 -3.67 17.92 -7.24
C ARG A 302 -2.99 16.70 -7.87
N ARG A 303 -3.16 15.53 -7.28
CA ARG A 303 -2.63 14.26 -7.83
C ARG A 303 -3.11 14.00 -9.26
N THR A 304 -4.39 14.28 -9.55
CA THR A 304 -4.98 14.14 -10.89
C THR A 304 -4.38 15.11 -11.90
N ARG A 305 -4.06 16.35 -11.48
CA ARG A 305 -3.45 17.36 -12.36
C ARG A 305 -1.98 17.04 -12.66
N ASP A 306 -1.26 16.54 -11.68
CA ASP A 306 0.18 16.29 -11.76
C ASP A 306 0.50 14.94 -12.44
N SER A 307 -0.48 14.04 -12.57
CA SER A 307 -0.31 12.72 -13.18
C SER A 307 -0.68 12.71 -14.67
N GLU A 308 0.19 12.11 -15.48
CA GLU A 308 -0.07 11.72 -16.87
C GLU A 308 -0.18 10.20 -17.03
N ASP A 309 -0.18 9.46 -15.92
CA ASP A 309 -0.21 8.00 -15.91
C ASP A 309 -1.66 7.49 -15.84
N LEU A 310 -2.08 6.75 -16.86
CA LEU A 310 -3.46 6.27 -17.00
C LEU A 310 -3.83 5.22 -15.93
N PRO A 311 -3.00 4.20 -15.65
CA PRO A 311 -3.14 3.35 -14.47
C PRO A 311 -3.34 4.14 -13.17
N GLU A 312 -2.52 5.15 -12.88
CA GLU A 312 -2.69 5.98 -11.68
C GLU A 312 -4.04 6.72 -11.68
N LEU A 313 -4.42 7.35 -12.78
CA LEU A 313 -5.68 8.10 -12.88
C LEU A 313 -6.90 7.21 -12.73
N THR A 314 -6.90 6.00 -13.30
CA THR A 314 -7.98 5.02 -13.11
C THR A 314 -8.06 4.51 -11.68
N GLN A 315 -6.92 4.32 -11.00
CA GLN A 315 -6.88 4.00 -9.58
C GLN A 315 -7.46 5.15 -8.73
N VAL A 316 -7.06 6.40 -9.01
CA VAL A 316 -7.60 7.59 -8.32
C VAL A 316 -9.10 7.72 -8.56
N LEU A 317 -9.58 7.47 -9.78
CA LEU A 317 -11.01 7.41 -10.08
C LEU A 317 -11.71 6.36 -9.20
N GLY A 318 -11.21 5.13 -9.18
CA GLY A 318 -11.76 4.04 -8.35
C GLY A 318 -11.85 4.43 -6.87
N ILE A 319 -10.80 5.05 -6.32
CA ILE A 319 -10.79 5.51 -4.92
C ILE A 319 -11.73 6.71 -4.72
N ALA A 320 -11.78 7.68 -5.63
CA ALA A 320 -12.66 8.86 -5.53
C ALA A 320 -14.13 8.45 -5.51
N LEU A 321 -14.51 7.47 -6.33
CA LEU A 321 -15.84 6.87 -6.33
C LEU A 321 -16.11 6.20 -4.98
N LYS A 322 -15.16 5.39 -4.48
CA LYS A 322 -15.25 4.71 -3.19
C LYS A 322 -15.27 5.66 -1.98
N ALA A 323 -14.62 6.80 -2.09
CA ALA A 323 -14.59 7.89 -1.12
C ALA A 323 -15.81 8.83 -1.20
N ASP A 324 -16.70 8.65 -2.18
CA ASP A 324 -17.87 9.50 -2.41
C ASP A 324 -17.47 10.97 -2.63
N LEU A 325 -16.60 11.20 -3.63
CA LEU A 325 -16.09 12.52 -4.03
C LEU A 325 -16.54 12.87 -5.46
N PRO A 326 -17.83 13.17 -5.68
CA PRO A 326 -18.40 13.33 -7.03
C PRO A 326 -17.80 14.51 -7.81
N VAL A 327 -17.34 15.57 -7.11
CA VAL A 327 -16.74 16.76 -7.73
C VAL A 327 -15.46 16.44 -8.50
N LEU A 328 -14.74 15.37 -8.14
CA LEU A 328 -13.50 14.95 -8.81
C LEU A 328 -13.74 14.19 -10.11
N VAL A 329 -14.86 13.47 -10.19
CA VAL A 329 -15.11 12.48 -11.24
C VAL A 329 -15.04 13.10 -12.64
N PRO A 330 -15.69 14.24 -12.95
CA PRO A 330 -15.62 14.84 -14.28
C PRO A 330 -14.18 15.25 -14.67
N ALA A 331 -13.40 15.78 -13.74
CA ALA A 331 -12.03 16.22 -13.99
C ALA A 331 -11.11 15.02 -14.30
N ILE A 332 -11.24 13.93 -13.52
CA ILE A 332 -10.46 12.71 -13.74
C ILE A 332 -10.84 12.07 -15.09
N LEU A 333 -12.14 11.96 -15.40
CA LEU A 333 -12.60 11.37 -16.66
C LEU A 333 -12.17 12.21 -17.88
N SER A 334 -12.21 13.53 -17.79
CA SER A 334 -11.71 14.42 -18.84
C SER A 334 -10.21 14.21 -19.08
N LYS A 335 -9.41 14.11 -18.02
CA LYS A 335 -7.97 13.85 -18.10
C LYS A 335 -7.66 12.48 -18.69
N ILE A 336 -8.36 11.43 -18.23
CA ILE A 336 -8.26 10.08 -18.78
C ILE A 336 -8.61 10.07 -20.27
N SER A 337 -9.70 10.74 -20.68
CA SER A 337 -10.11 10.83 -22.08
C SER A 337 -9.06 11.52 -22.95
N ALA A 338 -8.50 12.64 -22.48
CA ALA A 338 -7.44 13.37 -23.19
C ALA A 338 -6.17 12.53 -23.37
N ILE A 339 -5.71 11.84 -22.32
CA ILE A 339 -4.53 10.96 -22.39
C ILE A 339 -4.81 9.77 -23.30
N SER A 340 -5.98 9.14 -23.15
CA SER A 340 -6.38 7.98 -23.96
C SER A 340 -6.45 8.34 -25.44
N ALA A 341 -6.97 9.52 -25.79
CA ALA A 341 -7.05 9.99 -27.18
C ALA A 341 -5.67 10.09 -27.87
N LEU A 342 -4.64 10.49 -27.11
CA LEU A 342 -3.26 10.65 -27.62
C LEU A 342 -2.39 9.40 -27.43
N ALA A 343 -2.83 8.43 -26.64
CA ALA A 343 -2.07 7.23 -26.33
C ALA A 343 -1.80 6.40 -27.60
N LYS A 344 -0.52 6.20 -27.89
CA LYS A 344 -0.04 5.27 -28.93
C LYS A 344 0.22 3.87 -28.37
N ASP A 345 0.42 3.76 -27.06
CA ASP A 345 0.67 2.51 -26.38
C ASP A 345 -0.64 1.79 -26.03
N THR A 346 -0.89 0.68 -26.72
CA THR A 346 -2.06 -0.18 -26.49
C THR A 346 -2.04 -0.86 -25.14
N LEU A 347 -0.87 -1.21 -24.60
CA LEU A 347 -0.73 -1.93 -23.34
C LEU A 347 -1.08 -1.04 -22.14
N MET A 348 -0.83 0.27 -22.27
CA MET A 348 -1.30 1.28 -21.32
C MET A 348 -2.82 1.43 -21.38
N LEU A 349 -3.41 1.44 -22.58
CA LEU A 349 -4.88 1.45 -22.75
C LEU A 349 -5.53 0.19 -22.16
N ALA A 350 -4.92 -0.99 -22.36
CA ALA A 350 -5.43 -2.26 -21.84
C ALA A 350 -5.53 -2.30 -20.31
N ASP A 351 -4.57 -1.68 -19.60
CA ASP A 351 -4.59 -1.60 -18.13
C ASP A 351 -5.79 -0.81 -17.60
N SER A 352 -6.29 0.15 -18.37
CA SER A 352 -7.40 1.01 -17.95
C SER A 352 -8.77 0.33 -18.02
N VAL A 353 -8.92 -0.72 -18.84
CA VAL A 353 -10.23 -1.31 -19.18
C VAL A 353 -10.90 -1.95 -17.98
N LEU A 354 -10.18 -2.77 -17.20
CA LEU A 354 -10.75 -3.44 -16.03
C LEU A 354 -11.15 -2.45 -14.92
N PRO A 355 -10.29 -1.51 -14.49
CA PRO A 355 -10.69 -0.49 -13.53
C PRO A 355 -11.96 0.27 -13.96
N LEU A 356 -12.05 0.70 -15.23
CA LEU A 356 -13.22 1.40 -15.75
C LEU A 356 -14.48 0.52 -15.78
N ALA A 357 -14.35 -0.76 -16.12
CA ALA A 357 -15.46 -1.72 -16.07
C ALA A 357 -15.97 -1.97 -14.64
N GLU A 358 -15.07 -2.04 -13.66
CA GLU A 358 -15.42 -2.15 -12.25
C GLU A 358 -16.15 -0.90 -11.74
N VAL A 359 -15.73 0.29 -12.21
CA VAL A 359 -16.44 1.55 -11.94
C VAL A 359 -17.89 1.49 -12.40
N LEU A 360 -18.16 0.99 -13.63
CA LEU A 360 -19.53 0.83 -14.12
C LEU A 360 -20.32 -0.17 -13.29
N ARG A 361 -19.72 -1.31 -12.94
CA ARG A 361 -20.39 -2.37 -12.16
C ARG A 361 -20.79 -1.90 -10.76
N TYR A 362 -19.91 -1.18 -10.07
CA TYR A 362 -20.07 -0.81 -8.65
C TYR A 362 -20.57 0.62 -8.43
N GLY A 363 -20.57 1.48 -9.46
CA GLY A 363 -21.02 2.86 -9.37
C GLY A 363 -22.55 3.02 -9.24
N SER A 364 -23.33 1.97 -9.54
CA SER A 364 -24.80 1.96 -9.37
C SER A 364 -25.24 2.10 -7.91
N ALA A 365 -24.45 1.60 -6.96
CA ALA A 365 -24.70 1.75 -5.52
C ALA A 365 -24.61 3.22 -5.03
N ARG A 366 -24.07 4.13 -5.86
CA ARG A 366 -23.72 5.51 -5.47
C ARG A 366 -24.48 6.59 -6.25
N LYS A 367 -25.53 6.22 -7.01
CA LYS A 367 -26.44 7.15 -7.74
C LYS A 367 -25.72 8.18 -8.62
N MET A 368 -24.66 7.79 -9.32
CA MET A 368 -23.93 8.70 -10.22
C MET A 368 -24.25 8.44 -11.69
N ASN A 369 -24.17 9.51 -12.50
CA ASN A 369 -24.30 9.41 -13.95
C ASN A 369 -22.98 8.90 -14.53
N LEU A 370 -22.93 7.62 -14.90
CA LEU A 370 -21.72 6.95 -15.39
C LEU A 370 -21.62 6.90 -16.91
N ASN A 371 -22.51 7.60 -17.64
CA ASN A 371 -22.52 7.60 -19.11
C ASN A 371 -21.17 7.99 -19.71
N THR A 372 -20.42 8.88 -19.06
CA THR A 372 -19.08 9.27 -19.52
C THR A 372 -18.06 8.13 -19.43
N VAL A 373 -18.19 7.23 -18.46
CA VAL A 373 -17.32 6.04 -18.32
C VAL A 373 -17.64 5.03 -19.41
N GLU A 374 -18.92 4.83 -19.70
CA GLU A 374 -19.39 3.96 -20.79
C GLU A 374 -18.87 4.47 -22.15
N GLN A 375 -19.06 5.76 -22.44
CA GLN A 375 -18.53 6.38 -23.67
C GLN A 375 -17.02 6.26 -23.81
N LEU A 376 -16.28 6.34 -22.70
CA LEU A 376 -14.83 6.17 -22.70
C LEU A 376 -14.43 4.72 -23.01
N LEU A 377 -15.12 3.74 -22.42
CA LEU A 377 -14.90 2.32 -22.73
C LEU A 377 -15.23 2.01 -24.19
N ASP A 378 -16.28 2.61 -24.74
CA ASP A 378 -16.65 2.49 -26.17
C ASP A 378 -15.57 3.03 -27.11
N GLN A 379 -14.71 3.94 -26.65
CA GLN A 379 -13.57 4.46 -27.42
C GLN A 379 -12.30 3.64 -27.21
N ILE A 380 -12.04 3.16 -25.99
CA ILE A 380 -10.80 2.45 -25.62
C ILE A 380 -10.84 1.01 -26.10
N VAL A 381 -11.93 0.27 -25.85
CA VAL A 381 -12.00 -1.17 -26.12
C VAL A 381 -11.75 -1.49 -27.60
N PRO A 382 -12.38 -0.82 -28.58
CA PRO A 382 -12.11 -1.10 -30.00
C PRO A 382 -10.65 -0.87 -30.39
N ARG A 383 -9.99 0.15 -29.82
CA ARG A 383 -8.56 0.45 -30.08
C ARG A 383 -7.65 -0.61 -29.49
N VAL A 384 -7.94 -1.07 -28.27
CA VAL A 384 -7.23 -2.19 -27.66
C VAL A 384 -7.38 -3.44 -28.52
N CYS A 385 -8.60 -3.80 -28.90
CA CYS A 385 -8.87 -4.94 -29.77
C CYS A 385 -8.12 -4.84 -31.12
N LEU A 386 -8.08 -3.66 -31.73
CA LEU A 386 -7.42 -3.47 -33.03
C LEU A 386 -5.89 -3.57 -32.97
N GLN A 387 -5.26 -3.02 -31.92
CA GLN A 387 -3.81 -2.86 -31.87
C GLN A 387 -3.09 -3.96 -31.08
N LEU A 388 -3.79 -4.63 -30.16
CA LEU A 388 -3.19 -5.64 -29.27
C LEU A 388 -2.53 -6.81 -30.01
N PRO A 389 -3.07 -7.34 -31.14
CA PRO A 389 -2.41 -8.43 -31.86
C PRO A 389 -0.98 -8.08 -32.32
N ALA A 390 -0.77 -6.85 -32.81
CA ALA A 390 0.56 -6.38 -33.20
C ALA A 390 1.49 -6.20 -32.00
N ALA A 391 0.96 -5.79 -30.85
CA ALA A 391 1.74 -5.70 -29.61
C ALA A 391 2.16 -7.08 -29.06
N CYS A 392 1.55 -8.18 -29.53
CA CYS A 392 1.88 -9.55 -29.12
C CYS A 392 2.96 -10.20 -30.02
N THR A 393 3.35 -9.56 -31.13
CA THR A 393 4.33 -10.12 -32.10
C THR A 393 5.76 -9.76 -31.75
N ALA A 394 6.69 -10.71 -31.94
CA ALA A 394 8.14 -10.52 -31.75
C ALA A 394 8.55 -9.95 -30.38
N VAL A 395 7.86 -10.37 -29.32
CA VAL A 395 8.13 -9.95 -27.94
C VAL A 395 9.03 -10.95 -27.20
N ALA A 396 9.85 -10.44 -26.28
CA ALA A 396 10.65 -11.25 -25.37
C ALA A 396 9.77 -11.98 -24.33
N GLU A 397 10.29 -13.05 -23.72
CA GLU A 397 9.56 -13.93 -22.80
C GLU A 397 9.06 -13.20 -21.54
N ASP A 398 9.87 -12.32 -20.97
CA ASP A 398 9.52 -11.51 -19.81
C ASP A 398 8.38 -10.52 -20.11
N VAL A 399 8.44 -9.86 -21.27
CA VAL A 399 7.39 -8.95 -21.76
C VAL A 399 6.09 -9.69 -22.07
N ALA A 400 6.17 -10.90 -22.64
CA ALA A 400 5.01 -11.74 -22.90
C ALA A 400 4.23 -12.06 -21.62
N GLY A 401 4.91 -12.30 -20.51
CA GLY A 401 4.27 -12.50 -19.21
C GLY A 401 3.50 -11.27 -18.71
N GLU A 402 3.96 -10.06 -19.01
CA GLU A 402 3.25 -8.83 -18.68
C GLU A 402 2.00 -8.64 -19.56
N ILE A 403 2.13 -8.89 -20.86
CA ILE A 403 1.03 -8.82 -21.82
C ILE A 403 -0.05 -9.87 -21.49
N ALA A 404 0.34 -11.07 -21.09
CA ALA A 404 -0.58 -12.13 -20.66
C ALA A 404 -1.49 -11.65 -19.51
N ARG A 405 -0.93 -10.97 -18.50
CA ARG A 405 -1.70 -10.37 -17.38
C ARG A 405 -2.69 -9.32 -17.88
N LYS A 406 -2.30 -8.50 -18.86
CA LYS A 406 -3.16 -7.48 -19.49
C LYS A 406 -4.31 -8.10 -20.30
N ILE A 407 -4.04 -9.14 -21.08
CA ILE A 407 -5.07 -9.90 -21.83
C ILE A 407 -6.12 -10.47 -20.86
N LEU A 408 -5.68 -11.07 -19.75
CA LEU A 408 -6.59 -11.58 -18.73
C LEU A 408 -7.42 -10.48 -18.06
N SER A 409 -6.80 -9.34 -17.77
CA SER A 409 -7.47 -8.16 -17.22
C SER A 409 -8.58 -7.65 -18.15
N VAL A 410 -8.28 -7.47 -19.44
CA VAL A 410 -9.26 -7.08 -20.47
C VAL A 410 -10.36 -8.13 -20.62
N ASN A 411 -10.00 -9.43 -20.68
CA ASN A 411 -10.99 -10.50 -20.79
C ASN A 411 -11.96 -10.51 -19.59
N ARG A 412 -11.46 -10.28 -18.38
CA ARG A 412 -12.28 -10.14 -17.17
C ARG A 412 -13.18 -8.91 -17.25
N ALA A 413 -12.64 -7.76 -17.69
CA ALA A 413 -13.38 -6.52 -17.83
C ALA A 413 -14.59 -6.69 -18.78
N LEU A 414 -14.38 -7.32 -19.93
CA LEU A 414 -15.44 -7.55 -20.91
C LEU A 414 -16.49 -8.54 -20.40
N GLY A 415 -16.10 -9.56 -19.63
CA GLY A 415 -17.05 -10.45 -18.95
C GLY A 415 -17.88 -9.76 -17.87
N ILE A 416 -17.39 -8.64 -17.31
CA ILE A 416 -18.15 -7.77 -16.41
C ILE A 416 -19.14 -6.90 -17.19
N LEU A 417 -18.69 -6.27 -18.28
CA LEU A 417 -19.50 -5.35 -19.09
C LEU A 417 -20.63 -6.06 -19.84
N ARG A 418 -20.37 -7.27 -20.35
CA ARG A 418 -21.32 -8.09 -21.15
C ARG A 418 -21.95 -7.33 -22.32
N ALA A 419 -21.18 -6.45 -22.95
CA ALA A 419 -21.61 -5.70 -24.12
C ALA A 419 -21.28 -6.50 -25.38
N ALA A 420 -22.31 -6.92 -26.12
CA ALA A 420 -22.18 -7.83 -27.26
C ALA A 420 -21.19 -7.34 -28.33
N ALA A 421 -21.15 -6.04 -28.61
CA ALA A 421 -20.23 -5.45 -29.57
C ALA A 421 -18.76 -5.58 -29.13
N HIS A 422 -18.48 -5.31 -27.85
CA HIS A 422 -17.14 -5.43 -27.26
C HIS A 422 -16.68 -6.88 -27.18
N GLU A 423 -17.60 -7.79 -26.84
CA GLU A 423 -17.31 -9.22 -26.83
C GLU A 423 -16.94 -9.72 -28.22
N ALA A 424 -17.72 -9.39 -29.26
CA ALA A 424 -17.42 -9.80 -30.63
C ALA A 424 -16.06 -9.29 -31.12
N ALA A 425 -15.73 -8.02 -30.85
CA ALA A 425 -14.43 -7.44 -31.20
C ALA A 425 -13.27 -8.16 -30.47
N TRP A 426 -13.46 -8.47 -29.19
CA TRP A 426 -12.45 -9.16 -28.40
C TRP A 426 -12.25 -10.61 -28.82
N GLN A 427 -13.33 -11.33 -29.15
CA GLN A 427 -13.25 -12.70 -29.67
C GLN A 427 -12.44 -12.75 -30.96
N LYS A 428 -12.67 -11.80 -31.89
CA LYS A 428 -11.87 -11.67 -33.11
C LYS A 428 -10.39 -11.38 -32.80
N THR A 429 -10.14 -10.53 -31.82
CA THR A 429 -8.78 -10.18 -31.37
C THR A 429 -8.02 -11.40 -30.83
N LEU A 430 -8.68 -12.19 -29.97
CA LEU A 430 -8.11 -13.43 -29.45
C LEU A 430 -7.84 -14.45 -30.57
N GLY A 431 -8.71 -14.54 -31.57
CA GLY A 431 -8.47 -15.34 -32.77
C GLY A 431 -7.19 -14.92 -33.49
N GLN A 432 -7.02 -13.62 -33.73
CA GLN A 432 -5.79 -13.09 -34.33
C GLN A 432 -4.54 -13.38 -33.50
N ILE A 433 -4.58 -13.18 -32.19
CA ILE A 433 -3.44 -13.49 -31.29
C ILE A 433 -3.11 -14.99 -31.32
N SER A 434 -4.12 -15.85 -31.40
CA SER A 434 -3.89 -17.29 -31.45
C SER A 434 -3.36 -17.80 -32.79
N ASP A 435 -3.69 -17.13 -33.91
CA ASP A 435 -3.47 -17.68 -35.26
C ASP A 435 -2.38 -16.96 -36.06
N VAL A 436 -1.99 -15.74 -35.66
CA VAL A 436 -0.98 -14.94 -36.39
C VAL A 436 0.43 -15.49 -36.14
N GLN A 437 1.18 -15.71 -37.22
CA GLN A 437 2.58 -16.09 -37.13
C GLN A 437 3.44 -14.97 -36.52
N GLY A 438 4.40 -15.34 -35.68
CA GLY A 438 5.30 -14.41 -35.01
C GLY A 438 4.77 -13.83 -33.69
N VAL A 439 3.54 -14.18 -33.28
CA VAL A 439 3.06 -13.94 -31.91
C VAL A 439 3.87 -14.81 -30.93
N SER A 440 4.18 -14.27 -29.75
CA SER A 440 4.80 -15.06 -28.69
C SER A 440 3.97 -16.32 -28.40
N PRO A 441 4.58 -17.53 -28.38
CA PRO A 441 3.86 -18.77 -28.16
C PRO A 441 3.04 -18.75 -26.87
N LEU A 442 3.54 -18.11 -25.80
CA LEU A 442 2.82 -17.90 -24.53
C LEU A 442 1.48 -17.20 -24.74
N LEU A 443 1.47 -16.12 -25.52
CA LEU A 443 0.27 -15.31 -25.77
C LEU A 443 -0.71 -16.04 -26.69
N ALA A 444 -0.19 -16.77 -27.68
CA ALA A 444 -1.00 -17.59 -28.59
C ALA A 444 -1.71 -18.72 -27.82
N GLY A 445 -0.99 -19.43 -26.94
CA GLY A 445 -1.56 -20.47 -26.08
C GLY A 445 -2.64 -19.93 -25.14
N LEU A 446 -2.38 -18.77 -24.51
CA LEU A 446 -3.37 -18.10 -23.67
C LEU A 446 -4.63 -17.70 -24.46
N ALA A 447 -4.47 -17.15 -25.66
CA ALA A 447 -5.60 -16.74 -26.49
C ALA A 447 -6.43 -17.94 -26.95
N ALA A 448 -5.78 -19.03 -27.37
CA ALA A 448 -6.45 -20.30 -27.70
C ALA A 448 -7.26 -20.82 -26.52
N ARG A 449 -6.70 -20.75 -25.31
CA ARG A 449 -7.39 -21.13 -24.08
C ARG A 449 -8.64 -20.30 -23.82
N LEU A 450 -8.53 -18.98 -23.92
CA LEU A 450 -9.66 -18.08 -23.69
C LEU A 450 -10.80 -18.24 -24.71
N LEU A 451 -10.47 -18.59 -25.96
CA LEU A 451 -11.46 -18.93 -26.99
C LEU A 451 -12.18 -20.24 -26.67
N PHE A 452 -11.43 -21.25 -26.22
CA PHE A 452 -12.00 -22.54 -25.79
C PHE A 452 -12.94 -22.37 -24.60
N ASP A 453 -12.54 -21.60 -23.56
CA ASP A 453 -13.37 -21.35 -22.38
C ASP A 453 -14.71 -20.66 -22.71
N LYS A 454 -14.77 -19.90 -23.81
CA LYS A 454 -15.99 -19.26 -24.31
C LYS A 454 -16.80 -20.13 -25.28
N GLY A 455 -16.36 -21.36 -25.55
CA GLY A 455 -16.99 -22.27 -26.52
C GLY A 455 -16.85 -21.84 -27.97
N LEU A 456 -15.89 -20.95 -28.29
CA LEU A 456 -15.67 -20.43 -29.65
C LEU A 456 -14.73 -21.30 -30.47
N ARG A 457 -13.97 -22.18 -29.80
CA ARG A 457 -13.20 -23.25 -30.41
C ARG A 457 -13.66 -24.58 -29.85
N THR A 458 -13.83 -25.56 -30.73
CA THR A 458 -14.15 -26.94 -30.32
C THR A 458 -12.91 -27.62 -29.73
N ALA A 459 -13.14 -28.74 -29.03
CA ALA A 459 -12.04 -29.60 -28.57
C ALA A 459 -11.13 -30.04 -29.72
N THR A 460 -11.70 -30.36 -30.89
CA THR A 460 -10.93 -30.72 -32.09
C THR A 460 -10.05 -29.57 -32.58
N GLN A 461 -10.62 -28.37 -32.77
CA GLN A 461 -9.85 -27.20 -33.23
C GLN A 461 -8.73 -26.82 -32.26
N THR A 462 -8.98 -26.97 -30.95
CA THR A 462 -7.98 -26.71 -29.91
C THR A 462 -6.89 -27.79 -29.91
N GLY A 463 -7.28 -29.05 -30.12
CA GLY A 463 -6.35 -30.17 -30.30
C GLY A 463 -5.47 -30.04 -31.54
N ASP A 464 -6.01 -29.54 -32.66
CA ASP A 464 -5.24 -29.27 -33.88
C ASP A 464 -4.20 -28.17 -33.65
N ALA A 465 -4.57 -27.10 -32.94
CA ALA A 465 -3.65 -26.04 -32.55
C ALA A 465 -2.55 -26.54 -31.61
N MET A 466 -2.88 -27.41 -30.64
CA MET A 466 -1.90 -28.08 -29.79
C MET A 466 -0.92 -28.92 -30.62
N HIS A 467 -1.42 -29.77 -31.52
CA HIS A 467 -0.56 -30.59 -32.37
C HIS A 467 0.38 -29.75 -33.23
N TYR A 468 -0.11 -28.64 -33.78
CA TYR A 468 0.70 -27.72 -34.56
C TYR A 468 1.84 -27.08 -33.75
N HIS A 469 1.51 -26.44 -32.63
CA HIS A 469 2.47 -25.70 -31.80
C HIS A 469 3.43 -26.59 -31.00
N LEU A 470 3.06 -27.86 -30.81
CA LEU A 470 3.82 -28.82 -30.03
C LEU A 470 4.44 -29.92 -30.91
N SER A 471 4.46 -29.73 -32.23
CA SER A 471 5.09 -30.64 -33.18
C SER A 471 6.62 -30.60 -33.08
N HIS A 472 7.29 -31.67 -33.54
CA HIS A 472 8.76 -31.73 -33.65
C HIS A 472 9.37 -30.62 -34.53
N ALA A 473 8.59 -30.01 -35.42
CA ALA A 473 9.06 -28.92 -36.26
C ALA A 473 9.24 -27.60 -35.51
N GLN A 474 8.69 -27.48 -34.29
CA GLN A 474 8.81 -26.30 -33.44
C GLN A 474 9.99 -26.43 -32.48
N ALA A 475 10.60 -25.30 -32.14
CA ALA A 475 11.64 -25.30 -31.12
C ALA A 475 11.05 -25.72 -29.75
N PRO A 476 11.71 -26.59 -28.96
CA PRO A 476 11.17 -27.05 -27.67
C PRO A 476 10.80 -25.91 -26.71
N ALA A 477 11.53 -24.79 -26.75
CA ALA A 477 11.25 -23.60 -25.96
C ALA A 477 9.92 -22.92 -26.36
N GLU A 478 9.59 -22.86 -27.65
CA GLU A 478 8.34 -22.29 -28.13
C GLU A 478 7.14 -23.17 -27.77
N ALA A 479 7.30 -24.50 -27.90
CA ALA A 479 6.30 -25.46 -27.46
C ALA A 479 6.01 -25.33 -25.95
N ALA A 480 7.06 -25.17 -25.13
CA ALA A 480 6.93 -24.95 -23.69
C ALA A 480 6.14 -23.68 -23.36
N GLN A 481 6.49 -22.56 -24.00
CA GLN A 481 5.83 -21.29 -23.80
C GLN A 481 4.35 -21.37 -24.20
N TRP A 482 4.02 -22.04 -25.31
CA TRP A 482 2.62 -22.23 -25.72
C TRP A 482 1.80 -23.00 -24.69
N ILE A 483 2.32 -24.14 -24.19
CA ILE A 483 1.65 -24.91 -23.14
C ILE A 483 1.50 -24.08 -21.86
N GLU A 484 2.55 -23.36 -21.48
CA GLU A 484 2.52 -22.48 -20.31
C GLU A 484 1.42 -21.43 -20.41
N GLY A 485 1.23 -20.85 -21.60
CA GLY A 485 0.16 -19.89 -21.87
C GLY A 485 -1.22 -20.53 -21.85
N PHE A 486 -1.36 -21.70 -22.47
CA PHE A 486 -2.63 -22.44 -22.53
C PHE A 486 -3.09 -22.92 -21.15
N LEU A 487 -2.13 -23.26 -20.29
CA LEU A 487 -2.35 -23.71 -18.91
C LEU A 487 -2.25 -22.58 -17.88
N TYR A 488 -2.18 -21.33 -18.33
CA TYR A 488 -1.97 -20.19 -17.45
C TYR A 488 -3.12 -20.03 -16.44
N GLY A 489 -2.79 -19.84 -15.16
CA GLY A 489 -3.75 -19.62 -14.08
C GLY A 489 -3.95 -20.83 -13.18
N SER A 490 -5.20 -21.10 -12.78
CA SER A 490 -5.54 -22.22 -11.87
C SER A 490 -5.83 -23.50 -12.64
N GLY A 491 -5.21 -24.59 -12.19
CA GLY A 491 -5.42 -25.94 -12.68
C GLY A 491 -6.79 -26.51 -12.35
N LEU A 492 -7.58 -25.84 -11.51
CA LEU A 492 -8.98 -26.21 -11.27
C LEU A 492 -9.82 -26.21 -12.55
N LEU A 493 -9.51 -25.34 -13.51
CA LEU A 493 -10.23 -25.31 -14.77
C LEU A 493 -10.04 -26.61 -15.57
N LEU A 494 -8.84 -27.20 -15.55
CA LEU A 494 -8.58 -28.52 -16.14
C LEU A 494 -9.38 -29.62 -15.45
N LEU A 495 -9.55 -29.51 -14.13
CA LEU A 495 -10.28 -30.50 -13.33
C LEU A 495 -11.80 -30.38 -13.53
N HIS A 496 -12.31 -29.20 -13.88
CA HIS A 496 -13.74 -28.94 -14.05
C HIS A 496 -14.23 -29.06 -15.50
N GLN A 497 -13.37 -28.81 -16.50
CA GLN A 497 -13.71 -28.95 -17.92
C GLN A 497 -13.16 -30.27 -18.48
N GLN A 498 -14.01 -31.29 -18.53
CA GLN A 498 -13.59 -32.63 -18.96
C GLN A 498 -13.09 -32.67 -20.41
N GLU A 499 -13.71 -31.91 -21.32
CA GLU A 499 -13.29 -31.85 -22.73
C GLU A 499 -11.86 -31.33 -22.91
N LEU A 500 -11.49 -30.33 -22.10
CA LEU A 500 -10.16 -29.76 -22.08
C LEU A 500 -9.12 -30.76 -21.58
N TRP A 501 -9.44 -31.44 -20.47
CA TRP A 501 -8.60 -32.50 -19.93
C TRP A 501 -8.38 -33.61 -20.94
N GLN A 502 -9.44 -34.07 -21.60
CA GLN A 502 -9.36 -35.10 -22.63
C GLN A 502 -8.52 -34.68 -23.82
N THR A 503 -8.56 -33.40 -24.20
CA THR A 503 -7.74 -32.86 -25.29
C THR A 503 -6.24 -32.94 -24.93
N LEU A 504 -5.87 -32.57 -23.70
CA LEU A 504 -4.50 -32.68 -23.21
C LEU A 504 -4.06 -34.13 -23.02
N ASP A 505 -4.90 -34.99 -22.42
CA ASP A 505 -4.61 -36.42 -22.20
C ASP A 505 -4.42 -37.16 -23.53
N ARG A 506 -5.28 -36.89 -24.52
CA ARG A 506 -5.14 -37.47 -25.87
C ARG A 506 -3.81 -37.06 -26.51
N TRP A 507 -3.48 -35.77 -26.47
CA TRP A 507 -2.23 -35.25 -27.01
C TRP A 507 -1.00 -35.90 -26.35
N VAL A 508 -0.97 -36.02 -25.01
CA VAL A 508 0.13 -36.68 -24.31
C VAL A 508 0.25 -38.16 -24.72
N ARG A 509 -0.87 -38.86 -24.92
CA ARG A 509 -0.88 -40.28 -25.31
C ARG A 509 -0.47 -40.53 -26.77
N GLU A 510 -0.75 -39.58 -27.65
CA GLU A 510 -0.42 -39.66 -29.08
C GLU A 510 1.01 -39.19 -29.38
N MET A 511 1.71 -38.65 -28.36
CA MET A 511 3.08 -38.16 -28.48
C MET A 511 4.11 -39.30 -28.59
N PRO A 512 5.08 -39.23 -29.53
CA PRO A 512 6.19 -40.17 -29.57
C PRO A 512 7.07 -40.10 -28.32
N ASP A 513 7.57 -41.24 -27.85
CA ASP A 513 8.39 -41.36 -26.62
C ASP A 513 9.61 -40.43 -26.62
N GLU A 514 10.30 -40.30 -27.75
CA GLU A 514 11.48 -39.44 -27.89
C GLU A 514 11.12 -37.96 -27.69
N HIS A 515 10.01 -37.50 -28.28
CA HIS A 515 9.50 -36.14 -28.11
C HIS A 515 9.06 -35.87 -26.67
N PHE A 516 8.44 -36.87 -26.04
CA PHE A 516 7.98 -36.75 -24.67
C PHE A 516 9.14 -36.52 -23.72
N ILE A 517 10.25 -37.24 -23.88
CA ILE A 517 11.46 -37.05 -23.07
C ILE A 517 12.02 -35.63 -23.23
N GLU A 518 12.01 -35.08 -24.45
CA GLU A 518 12.46 -33.71 -24.73
C GLU A 518 11.57 -32.65 -24.07
N LEU A 519 10.25 -32.83 -24.10
CA LEU A 519 9.27 -31.88 -23.53
C LEU A 519 9.06 -32.05 -22.02
N LEU A 520 9.44 -33.19 -21.43
CA LEU A 520 9.17 -33.54 -20.03
C LEU A 520 9.65 -32.48 -19.00
N PRO A 521 10.88 -31.92 -19.09
CA PRO A 521 11.33 -30.90 -18.14
C PRO A 521 10.46 -29.64 -18.19
N LEU A 522 9.98 -29.29 -19.37
CA LEU A 522 9.18 -28.10 -19.64
C LEU A 522 7.74 -28.29 -19.14
N LEU A 523 7.15 -29.46 -19.42
CA LEU A 523 5.87 -29.86 -18.85
C LEU A 523 5.94 -29.82 -17.31
N ARG A 524 6.99 -30.39 -16.72
CA ARG A 524 7.20 -30.36 -15.27
C ARG A 524 7.27 -28.94 -14.72
N ARG A 525 7.90 -28.00 -15.43
CA ARG A 525 7.94 -26.58 -15.07
C ARG A 525 6.57 -25.91 -15.12
N SER A 526 5.77 -26.19 -16.15
CA SER A 526 4.42 -25.62 -16.28
C SER A 526 3.48 -26.15 -15.20
N PHE A 527 3.46 -27.46 -14.98
CA PHE A 527 2.61 -28.08 -13.96
C PHE A 527 3.05 -27.78 -12.52
N SER A 528 4.34 -27.50 -12.26
CA SER A 528 4.81 -27.18 -10.90
C SER A 528 4.30 -25.83 -10.37
N ARG A 529 3.78 -24.96 -11.25
CA ARG A 529 3.17 -23.68 -10.87
C ARG A 529 1.78 -23.86 -10.23
N PHE A 530 1.13 -25.00 -10.42
CA PHE A 530 -0.15 -25.27 -9.77
C PHE A 530 0.04 -25.61 -8.28
N PRO A 531 -0.88 -25.17 -7.41
CA PRO A 531 -0.89 -25.56 -6.00
C PRO A 531 -0.90 -27.08 -5.79
N ASP A 532 -0.23 -27.57 -4.74
CA ASP A 532 -0.14 -29.01 -4.40
C ASP A 532 -1.50 -29.75 -4.42
N PRO A 533 -2.59 -29.20 -3.86
CA PRO A 533 -3.88 -29.88 -3.88
C PRO A 533 -4.45 -30.05 -5.30
N GLU A 534 -4.20 -29.10 -6.20
CA GLU A 534 -4.64 -29.18 -7.59
C GLU A 534 -3.84 -30.26 -8.34
N ARG A 535 -2.52 -30.30 -8.15
CA ARG A 535 -1.63 -31.32 -8.74
C ARG A 535 -2.01 -32.73 -8.27
N GLN A 536 -2.35 -32.89 -7.00
CA GLN A 536 -2.79 -34.18 -6.47
C GLN A 536 -4.10 -34.65 -7.12
N LYS A 537 -5.07 -33.75 -7.29
CA LYS A 537 -6.34 -34.08 -7.98
C LYS A 537 -6.11 -34.44 -9.44
N MET A 538 -5.21 -33.75 -10.14
CA MET A 538 -4.84 -34.10 -11.51
C MET A 538 -4.21 -35.49 -11.58
N LEU A 539 -3.30 -35.82 -10.65
CA LEU A 539 -2.70 -37.15 -10.56
C LEU A 539 -3.76 -38.24 -10.31
N ASP A 540 -4.73 -37.97 -9.43
CA ASP A 540 -5.82 -38.90 -9.15
C ASP A 540 -6.73 -39.10 -10.37
N LEU A 541 -6.95 -38.03 -11.17
CA LEU A 541 -7.72 -38.07 -12.42
C LEU A 541 -7.00 -38.88 -13.51
N VAL A 542 -5.67 -38.79 -13.61
CA VAL A 542 -4.86 -39.66 -14.48
C VAL A 542 -4.98 -41.13 -14.03
N LYS A 543 -4.85 -41.39 -12.72
CA LYS A 543 -4.95 -42.75 -12.16
C LYS A 543 -6.34 -43.38 -12.37
N SER A 544 -7.40 -42.58 -12.48
CA SER A 544 -8.75 -43.05 -12.79
C SER A 544 -9.07 -43.12 -14.30
N GLY A 545 -8.06 -42.95 -15.17
CA GLY A 545 -8.22 -43.09 -16.62
C GLY A 545 -8.89 -41.90 -17.31
N GLY A 546 -8.80 -40.69 -16.73
CA GLY A 546 -9.38 -39.46 -17.30
C GLY A 546 -10.91 -39.35 -17.13
N GLN A 547 -11.53 -40.32 -16.48
CA GLN A 547 -12.86 -40.18 -15.92
C GLN A 547 -12.69 -39.54 -14.55
N PRO A 548 -13.37 -38.40 -14.24
CA PRO A 548 -13.49 -38.01 -12.85
C PRO A 548 -13.99 -39.23 -12.12
N LYS A 549 -13.34 -39.61 -11.01
CA LYS A 549 -14.03 -40.46 -10.06
C LYS A 549 -15.31 -39.69 -9.74
N SER A 550 -16.41 -40.10 -10.36
CA SER A 550 -17.65 -40.23 -9.65
C SER A 550 -17.21 -40.97 -8.41
N ALA A 551 -16.98 -40.21 -7.33
CA ALA A 551 -17.35 -40.74 -6.06
C ALA A 551 -18.80 -41.16 -6.32
N ALA A 552 -18.98 -42.44 -6.62
CA ALA A 552 -20.05 -43.17 -5.98
C ALA A 552 -19.95 -42.65 -4.56
N VAL A 553 -20.87 -41.74 -4.23
CA VAL A 553 -21.20 -41.45 -2.86
C VAL A 553 -21.58 -42.84 -2.37
N SER A 554 -20.59 -43.60 -1.87
CA SER A 554 -20.87 -44.61 -0.88
C SER A 554 -21.74 -43.83 0.09
N ALA A 555 -23.01 -44.22 0.18
CA ALA A 555 -23.96 -43.58 1.07
C ALA A 555 -23.26 -43.46 2.42
N THR A 556 -22.67 -42.29 2.67
CA THR A 556 -22.24 -41.91 3.99
C THR A 556 -23.56 -41.91 4.73
N ASP A 557 -23.70 -42.79 5.72
CA ASP A 557 -24.85 -42.83 6.61
C ASP A 557 -25.27 -41.40 6.93
N TRP A 558 -26.30 -40.91 6.23
CA TRP A 558 -26.87 -39.61 6.51
C TRP A 558 -27.69 -39.84 7.77
N ASP A 559 -27.22 -39.29 8.88
CA ASP A 559 -28.03 -39.23 10.10
C ASP A 559 -29.18 -38.26 9.85
N SER A 560 -30.30 -38.80 9.39
CA SER A 560 -31.53 -38.09 9.06
C SER A 560 -32.02 -37.22 10.23
N ALA A 561 -31.79 -37.66 11.48
CA ALA A 561 -32.21 -36.90 12.66
C ALA A 561 -31.35 -35.64 12.87
N ARG A 562 -30.05 -35.70 12.57
CA ARG A 562 -29.18 -34.50 12.56
C ARG A 562 -29.48 -33.56 11.40
N ALA A 563 -29.78 -34.09 10.22
CA ALA A 563 -30.12 -33.29 9.05
C ALA A 563 -31.46 -32.52 9.24
N GLU A 564 -32.46 -33.17 9.85
CA GLU A 564 -33.74 -32.53 10.20
C GLU A 564 -33.57 -31.38 11.21
N GLY A 565 -32.62 -31.50 12.14
CA GLY A 565 -32.32 -30.45 13.11
C GLY A 565 -31.84 -29.14 12.49
N VAL A 566 -31.17 -29.20 11.33
CA VAL A 566 -30.66 -28.02 10.62
C VAL A 566 -31.69 -27.48 9.63
N LEU A 567 -32.55 -28.33 9.06
CA LEU A 567 -33.56 -27.99 8.04
C LEU A 567 -34.49 -26.83 8.43
N ALA A 568 -34.87 -26.74 9.70
CA ALA A 568 -35.68 -25.63 10.21
C ALA A 568 -34.93 -24.29 10.20
N LEU A 569 -33.62 -24.32 10.42
CA LEU A 569 -32.75 -23.15 10.35
C LEU A 569 -32.45 -22.77 8.89
N THR A 570 -32.20 -23.74 8.02
CA THR A 570 -31.94 -23.51 6.59
C THR A 570 -33.17 -22.94 5.87
N LYS A 571 -34.38 -23.44 6.14
CA LYS A 571 -35.63 -22.82 5.63
C LYS A 571 -35.79 -21.37 6.10
N LYS A 572 -35.46 -21.06 7.36
CA LYS A 572 -35.48 -19.67 7.85
C LYS A 572 -34.45 -18.76 7.17
N ILE A 573 -33.30 -19.30 6.77
CA ILE A 573 -32.23 -18.51 6.15
C ILE A 573 -32.46 -18.31 4.64
N PHE A 574 -33.03 -19.31 3.96
CA PHE A 574 -33.08 -19.34 2.50
C PHE A 574 -34.49 -19.28 1.89
N GLY A 575 -35.55 -19.30 2.70
CA GLY A 575 -36.95 -19.29 2.26
C GLY A 575 -37.54 -20.68 2.19
#